data_AF-A0A2A2TPU0-F1
#
_entry.id   AF-A0A2A2TPU0-F1
#
_cell.length_a   1.000
_cell.length_b   1.000
_cell.length_c   1.000
_cell.angle_alpha   90.00
_cell.angle_beta   90.00
_cell.angle_gamma   90.00
#
_symmetry.space_group_name_H-M   'P 1'
#
loop_
_entity.id
_entity.type
_entity.pdbx_description
1 polymer ?
#
loop_
_entity_poly.entity_id
_entity_poly.type
_entity_poly.pdbx_seq_one_letter_code
_entity_poly.pdbx_strand_id
1 'polypeptide(L)'
;MSKQLDKALSLEVAQTIKSKSKKPFENAYKAALATESANYVQGFLVAIGKPFRPLEHAWIEVDDKVIDPNLPHIKKNAEELMYFSAQSFTRKKLKAIIEESQEDYPEDDPLPIYGNAPYEYYGDVMLGDKPYLDAYQAAEAKCKELNRSIVDSN
;
A
#
# COMPACT_ATOMS: atom_id res chain seq x y z
N MET A 1 -15.17 -0.45 -7.65
CA MET A 1 -15.54 -1.67 -6.90
C MET A 1 -14.42 -1.97 -5.92
N SER A 2 -14.73 -2.35 -4.68
CA SER A 2 -13.71 -2.71 -3.69
C SER A 2 -13.19 -4.12 -4.02
N LYS A 3 -11.89 -4.25 -4.25
CA LYS A 3 -11.24 -5.55 -4.52
C LYS A 3 -11.13 -6.34 -3.22
N GLN A 4 -11.32 -7.65 -3.29
CA GLN A 4 -11.28 -8.53 -2.12
C GLN A 4 -9.86 -9.00 -1.83
N LEU A 5 -9.47 -9.02 -0.55
CA LEU A 5 -8.20 -9.59 -0.11
C LEU A 5 -8.24 -11.12 -0.20
N ASP A 6 -7.32 -11.70 -0.96
CA ASP A 6 -7.09 -13.14 -0.98
C ASP A 6 -6.13 -13.53 0.16
N LYS A 7 -6.70 -13.93 1.30
CA LYS A 7 -5.94 -14.27 2.51
C LYS A 7 -4.92 -15.39 2.25
N ALA A 8 -5.33 -16.45 1.56
CA ALA A 8 -4.49 -17.63 1.37
C ALA A 8 -3.26 -17.28 0.51
N LEU A 9 -3.50 -16.62 -0.61
CA LEU A 9 -2.42 -16.22 -1.52
C LEU A 9 -1.52 -15.16 -0.90
N SER A 10 -2.08 -14.25 -0.09
CA SER A 10 -1.30 -13.27 0.68
C SER A 10 -0.29 -13.93 1.62
N LEU A 11 -0.70 -14.98 2.34
CA LEU A 11 0.19 -15.73 3.23
C LEU A 11 1.24 -16.54 2.47
N GLU A 12 0.86 -17.18 1.36
CA GLU A 12 1.77 -17.96 0.52
C GLU A 12 2.87 -17.07 -0.09
N VAL A 13 2.48 -15.94 -0.67
CA VAL A 13 3.43 -14.97 -1.25
C VAL A 13 4.34 -14.42 -0.16
N ALA A 14 3.79 -14.05 1.00
CA ALA A 14 4.56 -13.56 2.13
C ALA A 14 5.65 -14.54 2.59
N GLN A 15 5.34 -15.84 2.63
CA GLN A 15 6.31 -16.89 2.94
C GLN A 15 7.39 -17.01 1.86
N THR A 16 6.98 -17.04 0.59
CA THR A 16 7.86 -17.16 -0.58
C THR A 16 8.91 -16.05 -0.60
N ILE A 17 8.48 -14.80 -0.37
CA ILE A 17 9.38 -13.64 -0.38
C ILE A 17 10.11 -13.41 0.95
N LYS A 18 9.81 -14.21 1.98
CA LYS A 18 10.29 -14.03 3.37
C LYS A 18 10.00 -12.62 3.88
N SER A 19 8.73 -12.24 3.85
CA SER A 19 8.29 -10.87 4.14
C SER A 19 8.72 -10.40 5.54
N LYS A 20 9.10 -9.13 5.64
CA LYS A 20 9.62 -8.53 6.88
C LYS A 20 8.64 -7.53 7.46
N SER A 21 8.48 -7.54 8.78
CA SER A 21 7.70 -6.50 9.48
C SER A 21 8.26 -5.11 9.19
N LYS A 22 7.40 -4.08 9.12
CA LYS A 22 7.78 -2.67 8.91
C LYS A 22 8.46 -2.36 7.57
N LYS A 23 8.40 -3.26 6.60
CA LYS A 23 8.93 -3.05 5.24
C LYS A 23 7.83 -3.27 4.18
N PRO A 24 6.70 -2.54 4.25
CA PRO A 24 5.54 -2.81 3.39
C PRO A 24 5.83 -2.68 1.91
N PHE A 25 6.55 -1.62 1.51
CA PHE A 25 6.92 -1.36 0.12
C PHE A 25 7.92 -2.38 -0.43
N GLU A 26 8.98 -2.71 0.33
CA GLU A 26 9.95 -3.73 -0.06
C GLU A 26 9.29 -5.11 -0.23
N ASN A 27 8.37 -5.47 0.67
CA ASN A 27 7.62 -6.73 0.57
C ASN A 27 6.73 -6.74 -0.67
N ALA A 28 5.98 -5.66 -0.93
CA ALA A 28 5.14 -5.56 -2.12
C ALA A 28 5.97 -5.58 -3.42
N TYR A 29 7.13 -4.92 -3.44
CA TYR A 29 8.06 -4.97 -4.57
C TYR A 29 8.54 -6.40 -4.83
N LYS A 30 9.01 -7.11 -3.80
CA LYS A 30 9.43 -8.51 -3.93
C LYS A 30 8.28 -9.42 -4.38
N ALA A 31 7.07 -9.20 -3.87
CA ALA A 31 5.88 -9.92 -4.28
C ALA A 31 5.56 -9.69 -5.77
N ALA A 32 5.67 -8.45 -6.26
CA ALA A 32 5.45 -8.10 -7.66
C ALA A 32 6.50 -8.72 -8.58
N LEU A 33 7.72 -8.96 -8.08
CA LEU A 33 8.76 -9.66 -8.84
C LEU A 33 8.56 -11.17 -8.87
N ALA A 34 7.98 -11.75 -7.82
CA ALA A 34 7.78 -13.18 -7.63
C ALA A 34 6.45 -13.70 -8.20
N THR A 35 5.47 -12.81 -8.45
CA THR A 35 4.12 -13.17 -8.91
C THR A 35 3.93 -12.74 -10.36
N GLU A 36 3.59 -13.68 -11.24
CA GLU A 36 3.30 -13.35 -12.64
C GLU A 36 2.00 -12.53 -12.75
N SER A 37 1.97 -11.62 -13.73
CA SER A 37 0.82 -10.72 -13.99
C SER A 37 0.42 -9.80 -12.84
N ALA A 38 1.18 -9.76 -11.74
CA ALA A 38 0.91 -8.86 -10.63
C ALA A 38 1.26 -7.42 -10.98
N ASN A 39 0.38 -6.51 -10.56
CA ASN A 39 0.68 -5.10 -10.47
C ASN A 39 1.10 -4.76 -9.04
N TYR A 40 2.21 -4.06 -8.89
CA TYR A 40 2.55 -3.43 -7.63
C TYR A 40 1.62 -2.24 -7.41
N VAL A 41 1.08 -2.13 -6.21
CA VAL A 41 0.19 -1.04 -5.83
C VAL A 41 0.65 -0.44 -4.52
N GLN A 42 0.65 0.89 -4.44
CA GLN A 42 0.93 1.63 -3.23
C GLN A 42 -0.18 2.65 -2.96
N GLY A 43 -0.35 3.00 -1.70
CA GLY A 43 -1.35 3.94 -1.23
C GLY A 43 -1.56 3.79 0.27
N PHE A 44 -2.82 3.66 0.69
CA PHE A 44 -3.17 3.66 2.11
C PHE A 44 -3.98 2.44 2.53
N LEU A 45 -3.68 1.96 3.73
CA LEU A 45 -4.41 0.92 4.44
C LEU A 45 -5.13 1.55 5.63
N VAL A 46 -6.43 1.28 5.73
CA VAL A 46 -7.24 1.59 6.90
C VAL A 46 -7.64 0.28 7.56
N ALA A 47 -7.39 0.17 8.87
CA ALA A 47 -7.85 -0.96 9.67
C ALA A 47 -8.98 -0.52 10.60
N ILE A 48 -9.97 -1.39 10.83
CA ILE A 48 -10.97 -1.15 11.87
C ILE A 48 -10.29 -1.20 13.24
N GLY A 49 -10.56 -0.16 14.05
CA GLY A 49 -9.97 0.03 15.38
C GLY A 49 -8.68 0.86 15.37
N LYS A 50 -8.12 1.10 16.56
CA LYS A 50 -6.97 2.01 16.72
C LYS A 50 -5.70 1.48 16.00
N PRO A 51 -4.86 2.38 15.42
CA PRO A 51 -5.09 3.83 15.30
C PRO A 51 -6.04 4.17 14.14
N PHE A 52 -6.97 5.12 14.36
CA PHE A 52 -7.86 5.63 13.31
C PHE A 52 -7.15 6.63 12.39
N ARG A 53 -6.09 6.19 11.73
CA ARG A 53 -5.35 6.98 10.74
C ARG A 53 -5.00 6.12 9.54
N PRO A 54 -5.01 6.68 8.33
CA PRO A 54 -4.46 6.01 7.16
C PRO A 54 -3.01 5.58 7.43
N LEU A 55 -2.67 4.35 7.08
CA LEU A 55 -1.30 3.84 7.11
C LEU A 55 -0.79 3.76 5.69
N GLU A 56 0.33 4.40 5.41
CA GLU A 56 0.98 4.25 4.12
C GLU A 56 1.41 2.79 3.92
N HIS A 57 1.04 2.20 2.78
CA HIS A 57 1.12 0.77 2.58
C HIS A 57 1.26 0.42 1.11
N ALA A 58 1.70 -0.81 0.85
CA ALA A 58 1.76 -1.37 -0.50
C ALA A 58 1.43 -2.86 -0.50
N TRP A 59 0.88 -3.30 -1.63
CA TRP A 59 0.43 -4.65 -1.90
C TRP A 59 0.62 -4.96 -3.38
N ILE A 60 0.20 -6.16 -3.79
CA ILE A 60 0.08 -6.49 -5.20
C ILE A 60 -1.36 -6.81 -5.56
N GLU A 61 -1.73 -6.52 -6.79
CA GLU A 61 -3.03 -6.85 -7.35
C GLU A 61 -2.85 -7.81 -8.52
N VAL A 62 -3.63 -8.90 -8.50
CA VAL A 62 -3.72 -9.87 -9.58
C VAL A 62 -5.20 -9.98 -9.92
N ASP A 63 -5.56 -9.63 -11.16
CA ASP A 63 -6.94 -9.49 -11.60
C ASP A 63 -7.75 -8.57 -10.65
N ASP A 64 -8.89 -9.05 -10.14
CA ASP A 64 -9.75 -8.32 -9.20
C ASP A 64 -9.44 -8.60 -7.72
N LYS A 65 -8.27 -9.18 -7.42
CA LYS A 65 -7.86 -9.56 -6.06
C LYS A 65 -6.73 -8.70 -5.54
N VAL A 66 -6.84 -8.33 -4.26
CA VAL A 66 -5.72 -7.81 -3.48
C VAL A 66 -4.97 -8.99 -2.90
N ILE A 67 -3.65 -8.97 -3.01
CA ILE A 67 -2.73 -9.90 -2.36
C ILE A 67 -1.75 -9.06 -1.55
N ASP A 68 -1.83 -9.15 -0.22
CA ASP A 68 -1.03 -8.32 0.69
C ASP A 68 0.06 -9.16 1.36
N PRO A 69 1.32 -9.10 0.88
CA PRO A 69 2.42 -9.88 1.48
C PRO A 69 2.77 -9.43 2.91
N ASN A 70 2.16 -8.34 3.39
CA ASN A 70 2.32 -7.85 4.74
C ASN A 70 1.27 -8.40 5.71
N LEU A 71 0.26 -9.13 5.23
CA LEU A 71 -0.82 -9.67 6.04
C LEU A 71 -0.35 -10.41 7.31
N PRO A 72 0.72 -11.24 7.30
CA PRO A 72 1.22 -11.88 8.53
C PRO A 72 1.66 -10.90 9.63
N HIS A 73 2.03 -9.67 9.24
CA HIS A 73 2.53 -8.62 10.14
C HIS A 73 1.42 -7.65 10.55
N ILE A 74 0.31 -7.65 9.82
CA ILE A 74 -0.89 -6.85 10.10
C ILE A 74 -1.75 -7.68 11.04
N LYS A 75 -1.69 -7.40 12.34
CA LYS A 75 -2.42 -8.12 13.42
C LYS A 75 -3.94 -7.83 13.40
N LYS A 76 -4.58 -7.98 12.24
CA LYS A 76 -5.99 -7.69 11.96
C LYS A 76 -6.55 -8.73 10.99
N ASN A 77 -7.85 -8.95 11.06
CA ASN A 77 -8.55 -9.80 10.12
C ASN A 77 -8.71 -9.08 8.78
N ALA A 78 -8.70 -9.82 7.66
CA ALA A 78 -8.84 -9.18 6.34
C ALA A 78 -10.13 -8.36 6.17
N GLU A 79 -11.21 -8.75 6.83
CA GLU A 79 -12.49 -8.04 6.78
C GLU A 79 -12.42 -6.69 7.50
N GLU A 80 -11.41 -6.50 8.34
CA GLU A 80 -11.12 -5.25 9.02
C GLU A 80 -10.19 -4.35 8.20
N LEU A 81 -9.71 -4.80 7.03
CA LEU A 81 -8.74 -4.09 6.21
C LEU A 81 -9.41 -3.48 4.97
N MET A 82 -9.16 -2.19 4.76
CA MET A 82 -9.65 -1.43 3.62
C MET A 82 -8.47 -0.81 2.88
N TYR A 83 -8.37 -1.12 1.58
CA TYR A 83 -7.26 -0.73 0.72
C TYR A 83 -7.66 0.45 -0.16
N PHE A 84 -6.84 1.51 -0.16
CA PHE A 84 -7.03 2.72 -0.93
C PHE A 84 -5.82 2.91 -1.86
N SER A 85 -5.96 2.46 -3.10
CA SER A 85 -4.89 2.53 -4.10
C SER A 85 -4.63 3.98 -4.52
N ALA A 86 -3.37 4.41 -4.48
CA ALA A 86 -2.93 5.68 -5.05
C ALA A 86 -2.33 5.46 -6.44
N GLN A 87 -1.36 4.56 -6.54
CA GLN A 87 -0.63 4.29 -7.78
C GLN A 87 -0.48 2.79 -8.01
N SER A 88 -0.46 2.41 -9.29
CA SER A 88 -0.30 1.02 -9.73
C SER A 88 0.74 0.95 -10.85
N PHE A 89 1.65 -0.02 -10.73
CA PHE A 89 2.77 -0.20 -11.63
C PHE A 89 2.89 -1.66 -12.06
N THR A 90 3.00 -1.89 -13.37
CA THR A 90 3.38 -3.20 -13.89
C THR A 90 4.81 -3.52 -13.49
N ARG A 91 5.15 -4.82 -13.39
CA ARG A 91 6.53 -5.27 -13.11
C ARG A 91 7.60 -4.57 -13.95
N LYS A 92 7.33 -4.36 -15.25
CA LYS A 92 8.27 -3.70 -16.17
C LYS A 92 8.49 -2.23 -15.79
N LYS A 93 7.39 -1.50 -15.54
CA LYS A 93 7.46 -0.09 -15.17
C LYS A 93 8.09 0.10 -13.79
N LEU A 94 7.74 -0.76 -12.83
CA LEU A 94 8.30 -0.76 -11.48
C LEU A 94 9.82 -0.92 -11.51
N LYS A 95 10.35 -1.90 -12.26
CA LYS A 95 11.80 -2.09 -12.38
C LYS A 95 12.51 -0.87 -12.94
N ALA A 96 11.98 -0.28 -14.02
CA ALA A 96 12.58 0.89 -14.65
C ALA A 96 12.65 2.08 -13.68
N ILE A 97 11.58 2.33 -12.90
CA ILE A 97 11.57 3.42 -11.90
C ILE A 97 12.62 3.19 -10.81
N ILE A 98 12.72 1.97 -10.29
CA ILE A 98 13.69 1.65 -9.23
C ILE A 98 15.13 1.76 -9.73
N GLU A 99 15.40 1.30 -10.95
CA GLU A 99 16.72 1.40 -11.58
C GLU A 99 17.12 2.87 -11.79
N GLU A 100 16.24 3.68 -12.40
CA GLU A 100 16.46 5.12 -12.57
C GLU A 100 16.70 5.83 -11.23
N SER A 101 15.88 5.54 -10.22
CA SER A 101 16.01 6.14 -8.88
C SER A 101 17.34 5.77 -8.21
N GLN A 102 17.81 4.53 -8.39
CA GLN A 102 19.09 4.07 -7.83
C GLN A 102 20.30 4.64 -8.58
N GLU A 103 20.17 4.91 -9.88
CA GLU A 103 21.21 5.57 -10.66
C GLU A 103 21.35 7.05 -10.29
N ASP A 104 20.22 7.76 -10.14
CA ASP A 104 20.20 9.17 -9.78
C ASP A 104 20.57 9.42 -8.30
N TYR A 105 20.08 8.55 -7.40
CA TYR A 105 20.21 8.68 -5.94
C TYR A 105 20.54 7.34 -5.28
N PRO A 106 21.77 6.81 -5.41
CA PRO A 106 22.13 5.47 -4.92
C PRO A 106 22.08 5.31 -3.40
N GLU A 107 22.10 6.42 -2.66
CA GLU A 107 22.07 6.43 -1.19
C GLU A 107 20.63 6.50 -0.63
N ASP A 108 19.62 6.81 -1.46
CA ASP A 108 18.22 6.95 -1.05
C ASP A 108 17.42 5.65 -1.26
N ASP A 109 16.39 5.43 -0.42
CA ASP A 109 15.47 4.29 -0.60
C ASP A 109 14.52 4.62 -1.77
N PRO A 110 14.51 3.83 -2.87
CA PRO A 110 13.70 4.12 -4.06
C PRO A 110 12.20 3.85 -3.85
N LEU A 111 11.80 3.42 -2.64
CA LEU A 111 10.43 3.13 -2.26
C LEU A 111 10.03 3.91 -0.99
N PRO A 112 8.79 4.44 -0.92
CA PRO A 112 7.75 4.42 -1.94
C PRO A 112 7.99 5.41 -3.10
N ILE A 113 7.25 5.23 -4.20
CA ILE A 113 7.42 6.03 -5.43
C ILE A 113 6.51 7.26 -5.36
N TYR A 114 7.02 8.42 -4.95
CA TYR A 114 6.17 9.63 -4.82
C TYR A 114 5.85 10.35 -6.15
N GLY A 115 6.24 9.77 -7.29
CA GLY A 115 6.04 10.36 -8.61
C GLY A 115 7.09 11.41 -8.98
N ASN A 116 6.80 12.23 -9.99
CA ASN A 116 7.73 13.23 -10.48
C ASN A 116 7.76 14.45 -9.57
N ALA A 117 8.96 14.94 -9.25
CA ALA A 117 9.13 16.25 -8.62
C ALA A 117 8.49 17.36 -9.49
N PRO A 118 7.97 18.44 -8.87
CA PRO A 118 8.03 18.77 -7.44
C PRO A 118 7.02 17.97 -6.61
N TYR A 119 7.47 17.44 -5.47
CA TYR A 119 6.59 16.76 -4.51
C TYR A 119 5.62 17.77 -3.91
N GLU A 120 4.32 17.46 -3.95
CA GLU A 120 3.34 18.29 -3.28
C GLU A 120 3.29 17.94 -1.79
N TYR A 121 3.45 18.98 -0.96
CA TYR A 121 3.28 18.92 0.48
C TYR A 121 1.86 19.39 0.80
N TYR A 122 1.10 18.57 1.52
CA TYR A 122 -0.26 18.92 1.93
C TYR A 122 -0.38 18.83 3.46
N GLY A 123 -0.30 19.99 4.12
CA GLY A 123 -0.11 20.07 5.57
C GLY A 123 1.32 19.70 5.95
N ASP A 124 1.49 18.87 6.98
CA ASP A 124 2.79 18.35 7.41
C ASP A 124 3.19 17.04 6.71
N VAL A 125 2.39 16.56 5.74
CA VAL A 125 2.60 15.26 5.08
C VAL A 125 3.02 15.48 3.62
N MET A 126 4.18 14.93 3.27
CA MET A 126 4.63 14.82 1.88
C MET A 126 3.85 13.68 1.23
N LEU A 127 2.90 14.01 0.36
CA LEU A 127 2.02 13.01 -0.28
C LEU A 127 2.41 12.74 -1.73
N GLY A 128 3.36 13.47 -2.31
CA GLY A 128 3.77 13.22 -3.70
C GLY A 128 2.78 13.79 -4.69
N ASP A 129 2.17 12.97 -5.54
CA ASP A 129 1.26 13.39 -6.60
C ASP A 129 -0.23 13.35 -6.22
N LYS A 130 -1.07 13.97 -7.05
CA LYS A 130 -2.52 14.08 -6.83
C LYS A 130 -3.23 12.74 -6.53
N PRO A 131 -2.93 11.62 -7.22
CA PRO A 131 -3.48 10.30 -6.89
C PRO A 131 -3.23 9.86 -5.44
N TYR A 132 -2.07 10.19 -4.88
CA TYR A 132 -1.75 9.90 -3.49
C TYR A 132 -2.58 10.75 -2.52
N LEU A 133 -2.78 12.02 -2.83
CA LEU A 133 -3.66 12.90 -2.05
C LEU A 133 -5.10 12.38 -2.06
N ASP A 134 -5.63 12.04 -3.24
CA ASP A 134 -6.99 11.53 -3.39
C ASP A 134 -7.19 10.24 -2.58
N ALA A 135 -6.20 9.33 -2.63
CA ALA A 135 -6.21 8.10 -1.83
C ALA A 135 -6.12 8.37 -0.32
N TYR A 136 -5.28 9.32 0.11
CA TYR A 136 -5.16 9.72 1.50
C TYR A 136 -6.47 10.31 2.03
N GLN A 137 -7.09 11.24 1.28
CA GLN A 137 -8.36 11.86 1.67
C GLN A 137 -9.49 10.83 1.76
N ALA A 138 -9.56 9.89 0.82
CA ALA A 138 -10.54 8.80 0.87
C ALA A 138 -10.33 7.89 2.10
N ALA A 139 -9.07 7.55 2.40
CA ALA A 139 -8.72 6.77 3.58
C ALA A 139 -9.02 7.52 4.88
N GLU A 140 -8.72 8.82 4.94
CA GLU A 140 -8.97 9.68 6.09
C GLU A 140 -10.47 9.85 6.36
N ALA A 141 -11.26 10.08 5.31
CA ALA A 141 -12.71 10.12 5.39
C ALA A 141 -13.26 8.81 5.96
N LYS A 142 -12.71 7.66 5.53
CA LYS A 142 -13.11 6.36 6.07
C LYS A 142 -12.72 6.16 7.54
N CYS A 143 -11.53 6.60 7.94
CA CYS A 143 -11.13 6.62 9.35
C CYS A 143 -12.09 7.46 10.21
N LYS A 144 -12.50 8.63 9.72
CA LYS A 144 -13.46 9.52 10.42
C LYS A 144 -14.84 8.87 10.56
N GLU A 145 -15.32 8.20 9.52
CA GLU A 145 -16.59 7.44 9.53
C GLU A 145 -16.56 6.29 10.56
N LEU A 146 -15.49 5.49 10.56
CA LEU A 146 -15.32 4.37 11.49
C LEU A 146 -15.22 4.85 12.94
N ASN A 147 -14.49 5.95 13.19
CA ASN A 147 -14.36 6.50 14.52
C ASN A 147 -15.71 7.04 15.06
N ARG A 148 -16.49 7.74 14.22
CA ARG A 148 -17.84 8.20 14.60
C ARG A 148 -18.78 7.04 14.91
N SER A 149 -18.79 6.02 14.06
CA SER A 149 -19.66 4.84 14.25
C SER A 149 -19.38 4.12 15.58
N ILE A 150 -18.12 4.08 16.02
CA ILE A 150 -17.74 3.48 17.31
C ILE A 150 -18.12 4.37 18.50
N VAL A 151 -18.10 5.70 18.33
CA VAL A 151 -18.58 6.63 19.36
C VAL A 151 -20.10 6.55 19.50
N ASP A 152 -20.84 6.46 18.40
CA ASP A 152 -22.32 6.40 18.41
C ASP A 152 -22.88 5.03 18.83
N SER A 153 -22.06 3.98 18.81
CA SER A 153 -22.45 2.61 19.23
C SER A 153 -22.12 2.30 20.70
N ASN A 154 -21.56 3.26 21.45
CA ASN A 154 -21.27 3.17 22.89
C ASN A 154 -22.25 4.01 23.71
#